data_AF-A0A834T2Z5-F1
#
_entry.id   AF-A0A834T2Z5-F1
#
_cell.length_a   1.000
_cell.length_b   1.000
_cell.length_c   1.000
_cell.angle_alpha   90.00
_cell.angle_beta   90.00
_cell.angle_gamma   90.00
#
_symmetry.space_group_name_H-M   'P 1'
#
loop_
_entity.id
_entity.type
_entity.pdbx_description
1 polymer ?
#
loop_
_entity_poly.entity_id
_entity_poly.type
_entity_poly.pdbx_seq_one_letter_code
_entity_poly.pdbx_strand_id
1 'polypeptide(L)'
;MLPPVPDLPQRGYGLLADNITDEQTGACSVGVIEPQRQYGGWPVTITALRQQQGDDTNTITTSMPLLFSFPYKYNAKLCNNYSDWVVHRSLIGDDDSLETVMLGYSDHPISDSLFYIRPYDSSEKLYKLVSCHCSVCKHIGIHIDERSKTKRLVVTDGEPLVMRFVNRGRWL
;
A
#
# COMPACT_ATOMS: atom_id res chain seq x y z
N MET A 1 29.46 27.96 7.30
CA MET A 1 29.30 26.57 6.85
C MET A 1 27.87 26.19 7.15
N LEU A 2 27.08 25.86 6.13
CA LEU A 2 25.74 25.32 6.34
C LEU A 2 25.89 23.86 6.79
N PRO A 3 25.05 23.38 7.73
CA PRO A 3 25.06 21.96 8.10
C PRO A 3 24.73 21.11 6.86
N PRO A 4 25.28 19.88 6.78
CA PRO A 4 24.92 18.96 5.72
C PRO A 4 23.41 18.70 5.78
N VAL A 5 22.73 18.86 4.64
CA VAL A 5 21.35 18.44 4.45
C VAL A 5 21.30 16.94 4.75
N PRO A 6 20.40 16.45 5.62
CA PRO A 6 20.25 15.02 5.86
C PRO A 6 20.04 14.34 4.51
N ASP A 7 20.77 13.25 4.27
CA ASP A 7 20.65 12.43 3.08
C ASP A 7 19.17 12.25 2.72
N LEU A 8 18.75 12.86 1.60
CA LEU A 8 17.48 12.52 0.96
C LEU A 8 17.40 10.99 0.90
N PRO A 9 16.29 10.35 1.31
CA PRO A 9 16.22 8.91 1.37
C PRO A 9 16.65 8.33 0.03
N GLN A 10 17.73 7.55 0.07
CA GLN A 10 18.28 6.83 -1.07
C GLN A 10 17.11 6.18 -1.82
N ARG A 11 16.95 6.51 -3.12
CA ARG A 11 15.94 6.00 -4.06
C ARG A 11 15.08 4.86 -3.48
N GLY A 12 13.94 5.22 -2.87
CA GLY A 12 12.99 4.24 -2.35
C GLY A 12 12.55 3.25 -3.44
N TYR A 13 12.17 2.04 -3.03
CA TYR A 13 11.72 1.00 -3.95
C TYR A 13 10.23 1.17 -4.25
N GLY A 14 9.78 0.69 -5.40
CA GLY A 14 8.35 0.62 -5.71
C GLY A 14 7.70 -0.57 -5.03
N LEU A 15 6.37 -0.58 -4.97
CA LEU A 15 5.60 -1.62 -4.31
C LEU A 15 5.17 -2.70 -5.29
N LEU A 16 5.06 -3.95 -4.84
CA LEU A 16 4.50 -5.06 -5.60
C LEU A 16 3.72 -6.00 -4.68
N ALA A 17 3.12 -7.04 -5.24
CA ALA A 17 2.48 -8.09 -4.47
C ALA A 17 3.32 -9.37 -4.46
N ASP A 18 3.33 -10.07 -3.33
CA ASP A 18 4.01 -11.37 -3.20
C ASP A 18 3.18 -12.34 -2.36
N ASN A 19 3.42 -13.63 -2.56
CA ASN A 19 2.77 -14.69 -1.80
C ASN A 19 3.31 -14.69 -0.37
N ILE A 20 2.39 -14.64 0.58
CA ILE A 20 2.65 -14.84 2.00
C ILE A 20 2.01 -16.17 2.36
N THR A 21 2.86 -17.16 2.64
CA THR A 21 2.42 -18.52 2.97
C THR A 21 2.55 -18.75 4.46
N ASP A 22 1.49 -19.25 5.08
CA ASP A 22 1.54 -19.75 6.45
C ASP A 22 2.18 -21.14 6.41
N GLU A 23 3.34 -21.27 7.04
CA GLU A 23 4.06 -22.54 7.09
C GLU A 23 3.35 -23.62 7.93
N GLN A 24 2.44 -23.24 8.83
CA GLN A 24 1.68 -24.19 9.65
C GLN A 24 0.47 -24.76 8.90
N THR A 25 -0.32 -23.90 8.26
CA THR A 25 -1.57 -24.31 7.58
C THR A 25 -1.39 -24.57 6.09
N GLY A 26 -0.28 -24.08 5.49
CA GLY A 26 -0.11 -24.04 4.04
C GLY A 26 -1.03 -23.03 3.34
N ALA A 27 -1.80 -22.24 4.10
CA ALA A 27 -2.65 -21.22 3.55
C ALA A 27 -1.81 -20.14 2.86
N CYS A 28 -2.24 -19.71 1.69
CA CYS A 28 -1.57 -18.66 0.95
C CYS A 28 -2.44 -17.42 0.85
N SER A 29 -1.86 -16.29 1.24
CA SER A 29 -2.40 -14.96 1.02
C SER A 29 -1.43 -14.17 0.16
N VAL A 30 -1.85 -13.00 -0.32
CA VAL A 30 -1.02 -12.17 -1.18
C VAL A 30 -0.86 -10.80 -0.51
N GLY A 31 0.34 -10.49 -0.04
CA GLY A 31 0.64 -9.25 0.66
C GLY A 31 1.13 -8.17 -0.30
N VAL A 32 0.86 -6.90 0.02
CA VAL A 32 1.54 -5.77 -0.63
C VAL A 32 2.86 -5.52 0.08
N ILE A 33 3.96 -5.51 -0.67
CA ILE A 33 5.32 -5.49 -0.11
C ILE A 33 6.22 -4.44 -0.78
N GLU A 34 7.25 -4.03 -0.04
CA GLU A 34 8.44 -3.40 -0.60
C GLU A 34 9.48 -4.50 -0.92
N PRO A 35 9.93 -4.64 -2.19
CA PRO A 35 10.89 -5.66 -2.56
C PRO A 35 12.27 -5.36 -1.95
N GLN A 36 13.03 -6.42 -1.64
CA GLN A 36 14.38 -6.27 -1.07
C GLN A 36 15.42 -5.70 -2.06
N ARG A 37 15.16 -5.81 -3.37
CA ARG A 37 16.04 -5.32 -4.43
C ARG A 37 15.44 -4.09 -5.08
N GLN A 38 16.30 -3.21 -5.59
CA GLN A 38 15.87 -2.02 -6.30
C GLN A 38 15.01 -2.37 -7.51
N TYR A 39 13.71 -2.13 -7.36
CA TYR A 39 12.69 -2.42 -8.35
C TYR A 39 11.65 -1.30 -8.36
N GLY A 40 11.19 -0.90 -9.54
CA GLY A 40 10.24 0.21 -9.70
C GLY A 40 8.80 -0.09 -9.24
N GLY A 41 8.55 -1.31 -8.78
CA GLY A 41 7.24 -1.77 -8.37
C GLY A 41 6.32 -2.12 -9.54
N TRP A 42 5.14 -2.60 -9.21
CA TRP A 42 4.03 -2.71 -10.15
C TRP A 42 3.26 -1.39 -10.20
N PRO A 43 2.76 -0.98 -11.38
CA PRO A 43 1.90 0.19 -11.46
C PRO A 43 0.63 -0.03 -10.63
N VAL A 44 0.09 1.05 -10.05
CA VAL A 44 -1.12 1.01 -9.23
C VAL A 44 -2.20 1.88 -9.87
N THR A 45 -3.41 1.35 -9.97
CA THR A 45 -4.61 2.09 -10.32
C THR A 45 -5.21 2.66 -9.04
N ILE A 46 -5.56 3.95 -9.05
CA ILE A 46 -6.18 4.64 -7.93
C ILE A 46 -7.55 5.13 -8.38
N THR A 47 -8.59 4.65 -7.72
CA THR A 47 -9.99 4.98 -8.04
C THR A 47 -10.59 5.77 -6.88
N ALA A 48 -11.03 7.00 -7.15
CA ALA A 48 -11.74 7.80 -6.15
C ALA A 48 -13.23 7.44 -6.11
N LEU A 49 -13.76 7.18 -4.92
CA LEU A 49 -15.19 7.01 -4.71
C LEU A 49 -15.84 8.39 -4.62
N ARG A 50 -16.38 8.89 -5.74
CA ARG A 50 -17.09 10.18 -5.77
C ARG A 50 -18.50 10.02 -5.24
N GLN A 51 -18.89 10.88 -4.29
CA GLN A 51 -20.30 11.23 -4.15
C GLN A 51 -20.69 12.07 -5.37
N GLN A 52 -21.78 11.70 -6.04
CA GLN A 52 -22.23 12.29 -7.30
C GLN A 52 -22.59 13.78 -7.18
N GLN A 53 -21.60 14.66 -7.16
CA GLN A 53 -21.80 16.11 -7.31
C GLN A 53 -20.85 16.64 -8.38
N GLY A 54 -21.30 16.56 -9.63
CA GLY A 54 -21.05 17.54 -10.72
C GLY A 54 -19.62 17.91 -11.12
N ASP A 55 -18.59 17.33 -10.51
CA ASP A 55 -17.21 17.70 -10.78
C ASP A 55 -16.57 16.68 -11.74
N ASP A 56 -16.54 17.03 -13.03
CA ASP A 56 -15.95 16.25 -14.13
C ASP A 56 -14.40 16.33 -14.15
N THR A 57 -13.77 16.85 -13.11
CA THR A 57 -12.30 16.91 -13.06
C THR A 57 -11.71 15.52 -12.82
N ASN A 58 -10.82 15.03 -13.68
CA ASN A 58 -10.06 13.77 -13.49
C ASN A 58 -8.96 13.89 -12.42
N THR A 59 -9.22 14.65 -11.35
CA THR A 59 -8.24 14.96 -10.30
C THR A 59 -8.59 14.21 -9.01
N ILE A 60 -7.59 13.54 -8.44
CA ILE A 60 -7.69 12.94 -7.10
C ILE A 60 -7.22 13.97 -6.08
N THR A 61 -8.09 14.32 -5.13
CA THR A 61 -7.73 15.19 -4.00
C THR A 61 -7.44 14.35 -2.77
N THR A 62 -6.74 14.95 -1.81
CA THR A 62 -6.33 14.27 -0.57
C THR A 62 -7.50 13.93 0.34
N SER A 63 -8.68 14.53 0.15
CA SER A 63 -9.88 14.29 0.97
C SER A 63 -10.73 13.11 0.51
N MET A 64 -10.51 12.61 -0.71
CA MET A 64 -11.34 11.56 -1.29
C MET A 64 -11.01 10.18 -0.70
N PRO A 65 -12.02 9.34 -0.42
CA PRO A 65 -11.81 7.91 -0.21
C PRO A 65 -11.40 7.22 -1.52
N LEU A 66 -10.39 6.37 -1.44
CA LEU A 66 -9.73 5.77 -2.60
C LEU A 66 -9.67 4.25 -2.48
N LEU A 67 -9.83 3.59 -3.63
CA LEU A 67 -9.50 2.19 -3.84
C LEU A 67 -8.17 2.11 -4.60
N PHE A 68 -7.31 1.17 -4.19
CA PHE A 68 -6.01 0.91 -4.80
C PHE A 68 -6.02 -0.48 -5.38
N SER A 69 -5.48 -0.66 -6.58
CA SER A 69 -5.37 -1.99 -7.19
C SER A 69 -4.17 -2.15 -8.11
N PHE A 70 -3.61 -3.36 -8.16
CA PHE A 70 -2.62 -3.73 -9.16
C PHE A 70 -3.29 -4.22 -10.46
N PRO A 71 -2.70 -4.01 -11.64
CA PRO A 71 -3.25 -4.59 -12.86
C PRO A 71 -3.19 -6.12 -12.83
N TYR A 72 -4.33 -6.76 -13.12
CA TYR A 72 -4.53 -8.22 -13.08
C TYR A 72 -3.43 -9.04 -13.80
N LYS A 73 -2.85 -8.51 -14.87
CA LYS A 73 -1.78 -9.17 -15.64
C LYS A 73 -0.53 -9.53 -14.80
N TYR A 74 -0.34 -8.90 -13.65
CA TYR A 74 0.78 -9.19 -12.75
C TYR A 74 0.50 -10.35 -11.79
N ASN A 75 -0.76 -10.81 -11.69
CA ASN A 75 -1.19 -11.81 -10.70
C ASN A 75 -0.89 -13.27 -11.11
N ALA A 76 -0.31 -13.53 -12.29
CA ALA A 76 -0.19 -14.89 -12.84
C ALA A 76 0.64 -15.89 -12.00
N LYS A 77 1.46 -15.40 -11.05
CA LYS A 77 2.27 -16.22 -10.14
C LYS A 77 1.81 -16.16 -8.68
N LEU A 78 0.75 -15.40 -8.43
CA LEU A 78 0.20 -15.23 -7.09
C LEU A 78 -0.79 -16.36 -6.81
N CYS A 79 -0.94 -16.72 -5.54
CA CYS A 79 -1.86 -17.78 -5.14
C CYS A 79 -3.33 -17.34 -5.15
N ASN A 80 -3.61 -16.06 -5.39
CA ASN A 80 -4.94 -15.56 -5.67
C ASN A 80 -4.93 -14.62 -6.88
N ASN A 81 -6.11 -14.42 -7.48
CA ASN A 81 -6.27 -13.62 -8.68
C ASN A 81 -6.76 -12.19 -8.38
N TYR A 82 -6.90 -11.80 -7.13
CA TYR A 82 -7.45 -10.49 -6.77
C TYR A 82 -6.41 -9.39 -6.97
N SER A 83 -6.87 -8.21 -7.34
CA SER A 83 -6.02 -7.04 -7.62
C SER A 83 -6.14 -5.94 -6.60
N ASP A 84 -7.28 -5.86 -5.93
CA ASP A 84 -7.64 -4.76 -5.07
C ASP A 84 -6.96 -4.89 -3.72
N TRP A 85 -6.42 -3.78 -3.23
CA TRP A 85 -5.78 -3.70 -1.94
C TRP A 85 -6.86 -3.66 -0.87
N VAL A 86 -6.69 -4.49 0.15
CA VAL A 86 -7.54 -4.56 1.33
C VAL A 86 -6.68 -4.51 2.58
N VAL A 87 -7.20 -3.89 3.63
CA VAL A 87 -6.67 -4.00 4.97
C VAL A 87 -7.35 -5.18 5.64
N HIS A 88 -6.54 -6.11 6.13
CA HIS A 88 -7.05 -7.25 6.87
C HIS A 88 -6.08 -7.65 7.97
N ARG A 89 -6.59 -8.22 9.05
CA ARG A 89 -5.73 -8.83 10.07
C ARG A 89 -4.89 -9.91 9.42
N SER A 90 -3.59 -9.89 9.65
CA SER A 90 -2.73 -10.93 9.10
C SER A 90 -3.19 -12.28 9.63
N LEU A 91 -3.47 -13.21 8.72
CA LEU A 91 -3.64 -14.62 9.07
C LEU A 91 -2.28 -15.31 9.25
N ILE A 92 -1.18 -14.57 9.08
CA ILE A 92 0.17 -15.11 8.91
C ILE A 92 1.18 -14.20 9.61
N GLY A 93 1.76 -14.70 10.70
CA GLY A 93 2.77 -14.02 11.53
C GLY A 93 2.57 -14.32 13.03
N ASP A 94 3.52 -13.92 13.87
CA ASP A 94 3.46 -14.13 15.33
C ASP A 94 2.48 -13.17 16.04
N ASP A 95 1.87 -12.23 15.31
CA ASP A 95 0.98 -11.20 15.85
C ASP A 95 -0.35 -11.12 15.08
N ASP A 96 -1.34 -11.86 15.57
CA ASP A 96 -2.72 -11.87 15.07
C ASP A 96 -3.41 -10.49 15.17
N SER A 97 -2.80 -9.52 15.86
CA SER A 97 -3.30 -8.14 15.96
C SER A 97 -2.80 -7.23 14.82
N LEU A 98 -1.82 -7.68 14.04
CA LEU A 98 -1.23 -6.87 12.98
C LEU A 98 -2.16 -6.78 11.76
N GLU A 99 -2.70 -5.60 11.51
CA GLU A 99 -3.46 -5.31 10.29
C GLU A 99 -2.51 -5.04 9.13
N THR A 100 -2.64 -5.83 8.06
CA THR A 100 -1.75 -5.81 6.90
C THR A 100 -2.50 -5.42 5.62
N VAL A 101 -1.79 -4.79 4.69
CA VAL A 101 -2.32 -4.50 3.35
C VAL A 101 -2.05 -5.70 2.45
N MET A 102 -3.12 -6.31 1.96
CA MET A 102 -3.11 -7.53 1.14
C MET A 102 -3.91 -7.32 -0.14
N LEU A 103 -3.82 -8.25 -1.09
CA LEU A 103 -4.81 -8.34 -2.15
C LEU A 103 -6.03 -9.11 -1.65
N GLY A 104 -7.21 -8.71 -2.12
CA GLY A 104 -8.49 -9.28 -1.73
C GLY A 104 -8.58 -10.81 -1.87
N TYR A 105 -9.68 -11.38 -1.35
CA TYR A 105 -9.98 -12.80 -1.44
C TYR A 105 -11.51 -12.99 -1.38
N SER A 106 -12.00 -14.18 -1.75
CA SER A 106 -13.42 -14.43 -2.09
C SER A 106 -14.43 -14.00 -1.03
N ASP A 107 -14.02 -13.95 0.23
CA ASP A 107 -14.91 -13.77 1.37
C ASP A 107 -14.86 -12.35 1.94
N HIS A 108 -14.05 -11.44 1.37
CA HIS A 108 -13.86 -10.09 1.91
C HIS A 108 -14.18 -9.02 0.85
N PRO A 109 -15.30 -8.30 1.00
CA PRO A 109 -15.70 -7.30 0.04
C PRO A 109 -14.74 -6.10 0.08
N ILE A 110 -14.46 -5.55 -1.10
CA ILE A 110 -13.61 -4.36 -1.31
C ILE A 110 -14.10 -3.14 -0.49
N SER A 111 -15.38 -3.13 -0.11
CA SER A 111 -16.04 -2.03 0.63
C SER A 111 -15.41 -1.71 1.98
N ASP A 112 -14.67 -2.65 2.56
CA ASP A 112 -14.23 -2.53 3.95
C ASP A 112 -12.85 -1.88 4.09
N SER A 113 -12.21 -1.53 2.97
CA SER A 113 -10.84 -1.01 2.94
C SER A 113 -10.74 0.24 2.07
N LEU A 114 -10.92 1.40 2.70
CA LEU A 114 -10.74 2.70 2.06
C LEU A 114 -9.42 3.33 2.47
N PHE A 115 -8.66 3.75 1.46
CA PHE A 115 -7.40 4.47 1.64
C PHE A 115 -7.58 5.96 1.38
N TYR A 116 -6.73 6.77 1.99
CA TYR A 116 -6.64 8.20 1.72
C TYR A 116 -5.19 8.58 1.52
N ILE A 117 -4.94 9.47 0.56
CA ILE A 117 -3.63 10.08 0.35
C ILE A 117 -3.57 11.36 1.17
N ARG A 118 -2.58 11.49 2.06
CA ARG A 118 -2.33 12.71 2.84
C ARG A 118 -0.97 13.30 2.48
N PRO A 119 -0.83 14.64 2.49
CA PRO A 119 0.49 15.25 2.34
C PRO A 119 1.37 14.84 3.53
N TYR A 120 2.63 14.54 3.25
CA TYR A 120 3.68 14.33 4.25
C TYR A 120 4.60 15.54 4.28
N ASP A 121 5.15 15.91 3.11
CA ASP A 121 5.89 17.15 2.89
C ASP A 121 5.46 17.78 1.57
N SER A 122 4.70 18.88 1.66
CA SER A 122 4.17 19.59 0.50
C SER A 122 5.26 20.29 -0.32
N SER A 123 6.35 20.74 0.31
CA SER A 123 7.46 21.41 -0.39
C SER A 123 8.18 20.44 -1.32
N GLU A 124 8.29 19.20 -0.85
CA GLU A 124 8.90 18.12 -1.59
C GLU A 124 7.90 17.33 -2.43
N LYS A 125 6.58 17.51 -2.30
CA LYS A 125 5.55 16.65 -2.93
C LYS A 125 5.64 15.19 -2.47
N LEU A 126 5.88 14.99 -1.19
CA LEU A 126 5.84 13.70 -0.50
C LEU A 126 4.46 13.47 0.10
N TYR A 127 3.99 12.23 0.05
CA TYR A 127 2.69 11.80 0.56
C TYR A 127 2.82 10.58 1.46
N LYS A 128 1.77 10.33 2.23
CA LYS A 128 1.55 9.08 2.96
C LYS A 128 0.16 8.52 2.70
N LEU A 129 0.01 7.21 2.84
CA LEU A 129 -1.29 6.55 2.84
C LEU A 129 -1.78 6.40 4.27
N VAL A 130 -3.10 6.53 4.43
CA VAL A 130 -3.79 6.21 5.68
C VAL A 130 -5.01 5.35 5.39
N SER A 131 -5.33 4.45 6.32
CA SER A 131 -6.60 3.72 6.36
C SER A 131 -7.45 4.30 7.48
N CYS A 132 -8.73 4.53 7.23
CA CYS A 132 -9.64 5.08 8.22
C CYS A 132 -10.82 4.15 8.47
N HIS A 133 -11.04 3.77 9.72
CA HIS A 133 -12.16 2.95 10.17
C HIS A 133 -12.88 3.66 11.33
N CYS A 134 -14.21 3.81 11.26
CA CYS A 134 -15.02 4.50 12.28
C CYS A 134 -14.44 5.86 12.75
N SER A 135 -14.02 6.71 11.80
CA SER A 135 -13.41 8.03 12.06
C SER A 135 -12.01 8.04 12.67
N VAL A 136 -11.42 6.87 12.95
CA VAL A 136 -10.02 6.74 13.37
C VAL A 136 -9.16 6.43 12.14
N CYS A 137 -8.17 7.27 11.87
CA CYS A 137 -7.24 7.07 10.76
C CYS A 137 -5.86 6.67 11.26
N LYS A 138 -5.32 5.59 10.71
CA LYS A 138 -3.97 5.09 11.00
C LYS A 138 -3.09 5.14 9.77
N HIS A 139 -1.78 5.20 9.98
CA HIS A 139 -0.81 5.23 8.91
C HIS A 139 -0.67 3.87 8.24
N ILE A 140 -0.35 3.86 6.95
CA ILE A 140 0.21 2.68 6.30
C ILE A 140 1.73 2.82 6.36
N GLY A 141 2.38 1.90 7.05
CA GLY A 141 3.83 1.83 7.23
C GLY A 141 4.43 0.55 6.66
N ILE A 142 5.72 0.33 6.94
CA ILE A 142 6.44 -0.90 6.60
C ILE A 142 6.76 -1.66 7.87
N HIS A 143 6.41 -2.94 7.89
CA HIS A 143 6.86 -3.89 8.91
C HIS A 143 7.74 -4.96 8.25
N ILE A 144 8.85 -5.30 8.89
CA ILE A 144 9.73 -6.37 8.43
C ILE A 144 9.29 -7.65 9.12
N ASP A 145 8.73 -8.57 8.35
CA ASP A 145 8.41 -9.91 8.82
C ASP A 145 9.72 -10.62 9.20
N GLU A 146 9.89 -10.93 10.48
CA GLU A 146 11.17 -11.43 11.01
C GLU A 146 11.58 -12.79 10.44
N ARG A 147 10.61 -13.60 10.00
CA ARG A 147 10.86 -14.95 9.47
C ARG A 147 11.26 -14.89 8.01
N SER A 148 10.45 -14.25 7.19
CA SER A 148 10.66 -14.16 5.75
C SER A 148 11.61 -13.04 5.34
N LYS A 149 11.91 -12.10 6.25
CA LYS A 149 12.58 -10.82 5.98
C LYS A 149 11.86 -9.99 4.92
N THR A 150 10.57 -10.25 4.71
CA THR A 150 9.72 -9.53 3.76
C THR A 150 9.25 -8.23 4.38
N LYS A 151 9.35 -7.13 3.64
CA LYS A 151 8.87 -5.82 4.07
C LYS A 151 7.41 -5.64 3.67
N ARG A 152 6.49 -5.89 4.60
CA ARG A 152 5.04 -5.88 4.38
C ARG A 152 4.46 -4.50 4.67
N LEU A 153 3.46 -4.09 3.89
CA LEU A 153 2.68 -2.90 4.22
C LEU A 153 1.70 -3.23 5.35
N VAL A 154 1.66 -2.39 6.37
CA VAL A 154 0.84 -2.59 7.56
C VAL A 154 0.16 -1.31 8.01
N VAL A 155 -0.95 -1.45 8.72
CA VAL A 155 -1.57 -0.36 9.45
C VAL A 155 -0.79 -0.15 10.74
N THR A 156 -0.40 1.09 11.04
CA THR A 156 0.45 1.42 12.18
C THR A 156 0.11 2.80 12.77
N ASP A 157 0.37 2.95 14.07
CA ASP A 157 0.37 4.24 14.77
C ASP A 157 1.77 4.91 14.74
N GLY A 158 2.79 4.22 14.23
CA GLY A 158 4.17 4.69 14.10
C GLY A 158 4.48 5.41 12.78
N GLU A 159 5.72 5.30 12.32
CA GLU A 159 6.19 5.99 11.10
C GLU A 159 5.45 5.52 9.83
N PRO A 160 4.94 6.44 8.99
CA PRO A 160 4.28 6.10 7.75
C PRO A 160 5.29 5.73 6.64
N LEU A 161 4.83 4.96 5.66
CA LEU A 161 5.51 4.87 4.37
C LEU A 161 5.37 6.22 3.65
N VAL A 162 6.51 6.91 3.50
CA VAL A 162 6.60 8.16 2.75
C VAL A 162 6.87 7.86 1.29
N MET A 163 6.03 8.39 0.39
CA MET A 163 6.05 8.03 -1.02
C MET A 163 5.80 9.21 -1.97
N ARG A 164 6.10 8.99 -3.26
CA ARG A 164 5.76 9.87 -4.39
C ARG A 164 5.03 9.06 -5.45
N PHE A 165 4.07 9.67 -6.12
CA PHE A 165 3.45 9.08 -7.30
C PHE A 165 4.24 9.43 -8.55
N VAL A 166 4.71 8.43 -9.27
CA VAL A 166 5.46 8.60 -10.53
C VAL A 166 4.61 8.08 -11.67
N ASN A 167 4.37 8.92 -12.69
CA ASN A 167 3.63 8.50 -13.87
C ASN A 167 4.45 7.47 -14.66
N ARG A 168 3.85 6.31 -14.96
CA ARG A 168 4.46 5.21 -15.71
C ARG A 168 5.06 5.65 -17.06
N GLY A 169 4.51 6.68 -17.70
CA GLY A 169 5.00 7.20 -18.98
C GLY A 169 6.24 8.10 -18.91
N ARG A 170 6.81 8.35 -17.72
CA ARG A 170 7.99 9.22 -17.51
C ARG A 170 9.26 8.48 -17.07
N TRP A 171 9.27 7.15 -17.08
CA TRP A 171 10.51 6.36 -16.97
C TRP A 171 11.09 6.19 -18.38
N LEU A 172 11.90 7.14 -18.82
CA LEU A 172 12.86 7.03 -19.93
C LEU A 172 14.26 7.26 -19.36
#